data_AF-X1TBS9-F1
#
_entry.id   AF-X1TBS9-F1
#
_cell.length_a   1.000
_cell.length_b   1.000
_cell.length_c   1.000
_cell.angle_alpha   90.00
_cell.angle_beta   90.00
_cell.angle_gamma   90.00
#
_symmetry.space_group_name_H-M   'P 1'
#
loop_
_entity.id
_entity.type
_entity.pdbx_description
1 polymer ?
#
loop_
_entity_poly.entity_id
_entity_poly.type
_entity_poly.pdbx_seq_one_letter_code
_entity_poly.pdbx_strand_id
1 'polypeptide(L)'
;GDLGRIFGELILGLEPSNRNLEIETPLSYELGKLTIPPNLYIIGTMNSLDRSIAIVDYALRRRFIFYPMMPDSEILENWLNFASNNIDQDDGIKILNLFLNLNSKIKEDKKLGKNFQIGHTYFFIKNKEELHEKWTYMIKPLLEEYLNFNEDDLADYKYEGVT
;
A
#
# COMPACT_ATOMS: atom_id res chain seq x y z
N GLY A 1 -6.91 -11.80 -8.03
CA GLY A 1 -6.80 -12.89 -9.03
C GLY A 1 -6.30 -14.13 -8.34
N ASP A 2 -6.70 -15.32 -8.79
CA ASP A 2 -6.25 -16.59 -8.19
C ASP A 2 -4.78 -16.84 -8.52
N LEU A 3 -3.90 -16.50 -7.58
CA LEU A 3 -2.46 -16.63 -7.74
C LEU A 3 -2.03 -18.09 -7.90
N GLY A 4 -2.72 -19.04 -7.27
CA GLY A 4 -2.42 -20.47 -7.42
C GLY A 4 -2.66 -20.95 -8.84
N ARG A 5 -3.79 -20.54 -9.43
CA ARG A 5 -4.10 -20.84 -10.84
C ARG A 5 -3.16 -20.14 -11.82
N ILE A 6 -2.76 -18.90 -11.53
CA ILE A 6 -1.88 -18.11 -12.41
C ILE A 6 -0.46 -18.68 -12.40
N PHE A 7 0.10 -18.96 -11.22
CA PHE A 7 1.45 -19.50 -11.12
C PHE A 7 1.50 -20.98 -11.50
N GLY A 8 0.45 -21.75 -11.23
CA GLY A 8 0.40 -23.18 -11.55
C GLY A 8 1.68 -23.89 -11.10
N GLU A 9 2.36 -24.53 -12.04
CA GLU A 9 3.60 -25.27 -11.79
C GLU A 9 4.84 -24.38 -11.60
N LEU A 10 4.78 -23.10 -12.02
CA LEU A 10 5.87 -22.14 -11.80
C LEU A 10 6.16 -21.94 -10.31
N ILE A 11 5.16 -22.14 -9.45
CA ILE A 11 5.31 -21.99 -8.00
C ILE A 11 6.42 -22.89 -7.43
N LEU A 12 6.67 -24.05 -8.05
CA LEU A 12 7.74 -24.97 -7.66
C LEU A 12 9.11 -24.38 -7.97
N GLY A 13 9.28 -23.74 -9.13
CA GLY A 13 10.52 -23.08 -9.53
C GLY A 13 10.78 -21.75 -8.84
N LEU A 14 9.76 -21.12 -8.25
CA LEU A 14 9.92 -19.90 -7.46
C LEU A 14 10.52 -20.15 -6.08
N GLU A 15 10.58 -21.40 -5.62
CA GLU A 15 11.25 -21.74 -4.38
C GLU A 15 12.76 -21.43 -4.48
N PRO A 16 13.35 -20.72 -3.50
CA PRO A 16 14.75 -20.28 -3.61
C PRO A 16 15.74 -21.43 -3.85
N SER A 17 15.50 -22.60 -3.25
CA SER A 17 16.33 -23.80 -3.43
C SER A 17 16.25 -24.42 -4.83
N ASN A 18 15.20 -24.09 -5.59
CA ASN A 18 14.91 -24.70 -6.88
C ASN A 18 15.34 -23.82 -8.06
N ARG A 19 15.90 -22.63 -7.79
CA ARG A 19 16.43 -21.73 -8.82
C ARG A 19 17.60 -22.38 -9.53
N ASN A 20 17.64 -22.21 -10.85
CA ASN A 20 18.67 -22.78 -11.75
C ASN A 20 18.73 -24.32 -11.76
N LEU A 21 17.72 -25.01 -11.23
CA LEU A 21 17.57 -26.46 -11.35
C LEU A 21 16.53 -26.78 -12.42
N GLU A 22 16.77 -27.86 -13.15
CA GLU A 22 15.74 -28.44 -14.02
C GLU A 22 14.72 -29.18 -13.17
N ILE A 23 13.47 -28.70 -13.19
CA ILE A 23 12.36 -29.26 -12.42
C ILE A 23 11.46 -30.02 -13.37
N GLU A 24 11.22 -31.29 -13.05
CA GLU A 24 10.16 -32.07 -13.70
C GLU A 24 8.81 -31.71 -13.09
N THR A 25 7.88 -31.41 -13.98
CA THR A 25 6.51 -31.02 -13.67
C THR A 25 5.56 -31.83 -14.57
N PRO A 26 4.26 -31.92 -14.26
CA PRO A 26 3.30 -32.58 -15.14
C PRO A 26 3.32 -32.04 -16.60
N LEU A 27 3.59 -30.75 -16.81
CA LEU A 27 3.77 -30.17 -18.15
C LEU A 27 5.10 -30.54 -18.83
N SER A 28 6.05 -31.16 -18.13
CA SER A 28 7.37 -31.48 -18.70
C SER A 28 7.31 -32.47 -19.87
N TYR A 29 6.25 -33.28 -19.95
CA TYR A 29 6.02 -34.18 -21.09
C TYR A 29 5.76 -33.42 -22.41
N GLU A 30 5.19 -32.21 -22.35
CA GLU A 30 4.83 -31.43 -23.53
C GLU A 30 5.80 -30.27 -23.79
N LEU A 31 6.29 -29.62 -22.74
CA LEU A 31 7.05 -28.36 -22.83
C LEU A 31 8.53 -28.51 -22.43
N GLY A 32 8.95 -29.70 -22.01
CA GLY A 32 10.28 -29.93 -21.42
C GLY A 32 10.35 -29.47 -19.97
N LYS A 33 11.50 -29.73 -19.33
CA LYS A 33 11.71 -29.41 -17.92
C LYS A 33 11.68 -27.90 -17.66
N LEU A 34 11.11 -27.50 -16.53
CA LEU A 34 11.04 -26.11 -16.12
C LEU A 34 12.34 -25.70 -15.43
N THR A 35 12.95 -24.60 -15.87
CA THR A 35 14.08 -23.98 -15.16
C THR A 35 13.81 -22.49 -14.96
N ILE A 36 13.90 -22.02 -13.72
CA ILE A 36 13.81 -20.59 -13.41
C ILE A 36 15.22 -20.03 -13.23
N PRO A 37 15.67 -19.08 -14.08
CA PRO A 37 17.03 -18.59 -14.02
C PRO A 37 17.26 -17.67 -12.80
N PRO A 38 18.51 -17.54 -12.33
CA PRO A 38 18.82 -16.76 -11.13
C PRO A 38 18.62 -15.24 -11.31
N ASN A 39 18.58 -14.76 -12.55
CA ASN A 39 18.38 -13.34 -12.88
C ASN A 39 16.90 -12.95 -13.05
N LEU A 40 15.94 -13.86 -12.84
CA LEU A 40 14.51 -13.54 -12.88
C LEU A 40 14.01 -13.12 -11.49
N TYR A 41 13.56 -11.89 -11.36
CA TYR A 41 12.92 -11.37 -10.14
C TYR A 41 11.43 -11.13 -10.36
N ILE A 42 10.62 -11.48 -9.37
CA ILE A 42 9.17 -11.20 -9.38
C ILE A 42 8.88 -10.25 -8.23
N ILE A 43 8.40 -9.06 -8.58
CA ILE A 43 8.00 -8.03 -7.64
C ILE A 43 6.50 -7.83 -7.81
N GLY A 44 5.75 -8.11 -6.75
CA GLY A 44 4.31 -7.86 -6.70
C GLY A 44 4.01 -6.72 -5.74
N THR A 45 3.02 -5.90 -6.09
CA THR A 45 2.40 -4.96 -5.15
C THR A 45 1.03 -5.50 -4.76
N MET A 46 0.65 -5.28 -3.51
CA MET A 46 -0.64 -5.74 -2.97
C MET A 46 -1.22 -4.63 -2.10
N ASN A 47 -2.48 -4.30 -2.33
CA ASN A 47 -3.24 -3.49 -1.38
C ASN A 47 -3.58 -4.35 -0.17
N SER A 48 -3.08 -4.00 1.01
CA SER A 48 -3.28 -4.76 2.25
C SER A 48 -4.72 -4.74 2.78
N LEU A 49 -5.54 -3.79 2.33
CA LEU A 49 -6.94 -3.67 2.74
C LEU A 49 -7.89 -4.45 1.84
N ASP A 50 -7.42 -4.91 0.67
CA ASP A 50 -8.24 -5.68 -0.25
C ASP A 50 -8.45 -7.10 0.29
N ARG A 51 -9.60 -7.29 0.97
CA ARG A 51 -10.02 -8.57 1.54
C ARG A 51 -10.31 -9.62 0.47
N SER A 52 -10.53 -9.24 -0.79
CA SER A 52 -10.77 -10.19 -1.89
C SER A 52 -9.51 -10.96 -2.31
N ILE A 53 -8.32 -10.48 -1.90
CA ILE A 53 -7.00 -11.07 -2.18
C ILE A 53 -6.34 -11.57 -0.88
N ALA A 54 -6.92 -11.31 0.28
CA ALA A 54 -6.27 -11.40 1.59
C ALA A 54 -5.78 -12.80 2.03
N ILE A 55 -6.13 -13.87 1.31
CA ILE A 55 -5.56 -15.18 1.54
C ILE A 55 -4.59 -15.51 0.41
N VAL A 56 -3.44 -14.84 0.43
CA VAL A 56 -2.26 -15.45 -0.20
C VAL A 56 -1.99 -16.74 0.57
N ASP A 57 -2.23 -17.88 -0.09
CA ASP A 57 -2.01 -19.20 0.50
C ASP A 57 -0.59 -19.31 1.08
N TYR A 58 -0.47 -20.11 2.13
CA TYR A 58 0.77 -20.44 2.80
C TYR A 58 1.86 -20.95 1.84
N ALA A 59 1.49 -21.64 0.74
CA ALA A 59 2.46 -22.04 -0.27
C ALA A 59 3.13 -20.83 -0.93
N LEU A 60 2.35 -19.83 -1.35
CA LEU A 60 2.90 -18.61 -1.94
C LEU A 60 3.64 -17.78 -0.90
N ARG A 61 3.12 -17.68 0.34
CA ARG A 61 3.77 -16.88 1.39
C ARG A 61 5.22 -17.27 1.67
N ARG A 62 5.56 -18.57 1.56
CA ARG A 62 6.93 -19.06 1.78
C ARG A 62 7.90 -18.78 0.62
N ARG A 63 7.40 -18.34 -0.53
CA ARG A 63 8.18 -18.13 -1.77
C ARG A 63 8.39 -16.66 -2.11
N PHE A 64 7.74 -15.76 -1.37
CA PHE A 64 7.87 -14.32 -1.51
C PHE A 64 8.33 -13.70 -0.19
N ILE A 65 9.12 -12.63 -0.29
CA ILE A 65 9.39 -11.74 0.84
C ILE A 65 8.28 -10.69 0.87
N PHE A 66 7.60 -10.56 2.00
CA PHE A 66 6.56 -9.55 2.19
C PHE A 66 7.16 -8.35 2.89
N TYR A 67 7.37 -7.29 2.13
CA TYR A 67 7.87 -6.03 2.64
C TYR A 67 6.71 -5.03 2.80
N PRO A 68 6.32 -4.66 4.03
CA PRO A 68 5.24 -3.69 4.24
C PRO A 68 5.71 -2.29 3.84
N MET A 69 4.97 -1.65 2.94
CA MET A 69 5.18 -0.25 2.56
C MET A 69 4.14 0.62 3.28
N MET A 70 4.53 1.18 4.42
CA MET A 70 3.68 2.08 5.21
C MET A 70 3.73 3.50 4.63
N PRO A 71 2.73 4.36 4.91
CA PRO A 71 2.86 5.79 4.61
C PRO A 71 4.09 6.39 5.30
N ASP A 72 4.81 7.26 4.59
CA ASP A 72 6.12 7.75 4.94
C ASP A 72 6.08 9.27 5.04
N SER A 73 6.33 9.79 6.25
CA SER A 73 6.33 11.22 6.53
C SER A 73 7.57 11.92 6.00
N GLU A 74 8.72 11.25 5.92
CA GLU A 74 9.96 11.84 5.41
C GLU A 74 9.85 12.10 3.91
N ILE A 75 9.23 11.18 3.16
CA ILE A 75 8.92 11.40 1.75
C ILE A 75 7.99 12.61 1.57
N LEU A 76 6.96 12.73 2.42
CA LEU A 76 6.04 13.87 2.36
C LEU A 76 6.73 15.18 2.71
N GLU A 77 7.54 15.21 3.78
CA GLU A 77 8.30 16.39 4.20
C GLU A 77 9.25 16.87 3.10
N ASN A 78 10.02 15.95 2.51
CA ASN A 78 10.90 16.26 1.38
C ASN A 78 10.13 16.81 0.18
N TRP A 79 8.94 16.25 -0.08
CA TRP A 79 8.06 16.72 -1.15
C TRP A 79 7.55 18.14 -0.86
N LEU A 80 7.06 18.42 0.35
CA LEU A 80 6.55 19.74 0.75
C LEU A 80 7.64 20.82 0.72
N ASN A 81 8.87 20.48 1.08
CA ASN A 81 10.02 21.39 1.05
C ASN A 81 10.59 21.61 -0.36
N PHE A 82 10.06 20.93 -1.39
CA PHE A 82 10.54 21.05 -2.76
C PHE A 82 10.11 22.37 -3.39
N ALA A 83 11.08 23.18 -3.83
CA ALA A 83 10.88 24.57 -4.28
C ALA A 83 9.92 24.77 -5.47
N SER A 84 9.51 23.71 -6.17
CA SER A 84 8.53 23.78 -7.26
C SER A 84 7.07 23.69 -6.80
N ASN A 85 6.82 23.43 -5.53
CA ASN A 85 5.48 23.42 -4.97
C ASN A 85 5.13 24.83 -4.49
N ASN A 86 3.93 25.34 -4.80
CA ASN A 86 3.48 26.67 -4.38
C ASN A 86 2.96 26.65 -2.93
N ILE A 87 3.67 25.95 -2.04
CA ILE A 87 3.35 25.80 -0.63
C ILE A 87 4.43 26.55 0.15
N ASP A 88 4.03 27.50 0.99
CA ASP A 88 4.98 28.14 1.89
C ASP A 88 5.37 27.22 3.05
N GLN A 89 6.45 27.57 3.74
CA GLN A 89 7.01 26.72 4.78
C GLN A 89 6.03 26.46 5.94
N ASP A 90 5.26 27.47 6.34
CA ASP A 90 4.32 27.36 7.46
C ASP A 90 3.17 26.42 7.10
N ASP A 91 2.69 26.50 5.87
CA ASP A 91 1.67 25.62 5.33
C ASP A 91 2.18 24.19 5.16
N GLY A 92 3.42 24.00 4.71
CA GLY A 92 4.08 22.70 4.66
C GLY A 92 4.08 22.02 6.04
N ILE A 93 4.45 22.75 7.09
CA ILE A 93 4.45 22.23 8.47
C ILE A 93 3.03 21.83 8.91
N LYS A 94 2.02 22.67 8.62
CA LYS A 94 0.61 22.37 8.95
C LYS A 94 0.13 21.10 8.24
N ILE A 95 0.46 20.94 6.96
CA ILE A 95 0.07 19.78 6.15
C ILE A 95 0.74 18.50 6.67
N LEU A 96 2.04 18.57 6.99
CA LEU A 96 2.77 17.44 7.56
C LEU A 96 2.16 17.02 8.91
N ASN A 97 1.82 17.99 9.76
CA ASN A 97 1.16 17.72 11.04
C ASN A 97 -0.23 17.10 10.86
N LEU A 98 -1.02 17.57 9.88
CA LEU A 98 -2.30 16.95 9.53
C LEU A 98 -2.11 15.47 9.16
N PHE A 99 -1.14 15.17 8.29
CA PHE A 99 -0.82 13.80 7.88
C PHE A 99 -0.41 12.92 9.07
N LEU A 100 0.50 13.41 9.93
CA LEU A 100 0.98 12.67 11.09
C LEU A 100 -0.13 12.40 12.10
N ASN A 101 -0.92 13.42 12.44
CA ASN A 101 -2.01 13.30 13.40
C ASN A 101 -3.10 12.34 12.90
N LEU A 102 -3.50 12.47 11.63
CA LEU A 102 -4.45 11.57 10.99
C LEU A 102 -3.98 10.12 11.08
N ASN A 103 -2.74 9.85 10.68
CA ASN A 103 -2.19 8.51 10.64
C ASN A 103 -1.89 7.92 12.03
N SER A 104 -1.54 8.75 13.02
CA SER A 104 -1.42 8.30 14.42
C SER A 104 -2.78 7.86 14.94
N LYS A 105 -3.82 8.67 14.69
CA LYS A 105 -5.19 8.35 15.12
C LYS A 105 -5.71 7.06 14.49
N ILE A 106 -5.59 6.89 13.18
CA ILE A 106 -5.98 5.66 12.48
C ILE A 106 -5.25 4.43 13.00
N LYS A 107 -3.94 4.58 13.31
CA LYS A 107 -3.12 3.48 13.80
C LYS A 107 -3.51 3.03 15.22
N GLU A 108 -3.95 3.96 16.07
CA GLU A 108 -4.33 3.72 17.47
C GLU A 108 -5.81 3.36 17.63
N ASP A 109 -6.64 3.63 16.63
CA ASP A 109 -8.06 3.30 16.61
C ASP A 109 -8.28 1.77 16.67
N LYS A 110 -9.13 1.34 17.62
CA LYS A 110 -9.44 -0.08 17.87
C LYS A 110 -10.23 -0.76 16.76
N LYS A 111 -10.99 0.01 15.98
CA LYS A 111 -11.78 -0.47 14.83
C LYS A 111 -10.92 -0.55 13.57
N LEU A 112 -9.88 0.28 13.51
CA LEU A 112 -8.92 0.35 12.39
C LEU A 112 -7.59 -0.33 12.78
N GLY A 113 -6.48 0.38 12.64
CA GLY A 113 -5.13 -0.10 12.85
C GLY A 113 -4.20 0.29 11.71
N LYS A 114 -2.91 -0.06 11.85
CA LYS A 114 -1.82 0.39 10.97
C LYS A 114 -2.08 0.24 9.46
N ASN A 115 -2.78 -0.83 9.03
CA ASN A 115 -2.99 -1.09 7.60
C ASN A 115 -4.00 -0.13 6.94
N PHE A 116 -4.75 0.65 7.74
CA PHE A 116 -5.72 1.64 7.27
C PHE A 116 -5.13 3.05 7.14
N GLN A 117 -3.84 3.24 7.46
CA GLN A 117 -3.19 4.54 7.37
C GLN A 117 -3.27 5.09 5.93
N ILE A 118 -3.53 6.40 5.81
CA ILE A 118 -3.65 7.11 4.54
C ILE A 118 -2.26 7.32 3.93
N GLY A 119 -2.13 6.95 2.66
CA GLY A 119 -0.89 7.13 1.89
C GLY A 119 -0.50 8.61 1.73
N HIS A 120 0.81 8.88 1.78
CA HIS A 120 1.37 10.23 1.59
C HIS A 120 1.11 10.81 0.20
N THR A 121 0.77 9.98 -0.79
CA THR A 121 0.42 10.42 -2.15
C THR A 121 -0.83 11.30 -2.21
N TYR A 122 -1.77 11.15 -1.26
CA TYR A 122 -2.92 12.04 -1.14
C TYR A 122 -2.52 13.48 -0.75
N PHE A 123 -1.33 13.64 -0.16
CA PHE A 123 -0.79 14.91 0.31
C PHE A 123 0.25 15.51 -0.65
N PHE A 124 0.52 14.86 -1.79
CA PHE A 124 1.28 15.47 -2.89
C PHE A 124 0.37 16.44 -3.64
N ILE A 125 0.40 17.73 -3.28
CA ILE A 125 -0.59 18.75 -3.65
C ILE A 125 0.07 20.06 -4.07
N LYS A 126 -0.31 20.69 -5.17
CA LYS A 126 0.37 21.91 -5.63
C LYS A 126 0.06 23.15 -4.77
N ASN A 127 -1.08 23.15 -4.10
CA ASN A 127 -1.59 24.23 -3.25
C ASN A 127 -2.63 23.70 -2.25
N LYS A 128 -3.05 24.54 -1.31
CA LYS A 128 -4.04 24.20 -0.27
C LYS A 128 -5.40 23.84 -0.84
N GLU A 129 -5.82 24.45 -1.93
CA GLU A 129 -7.10 24.17 -2.58
C GLU A 129 -7.15 22.72 -3.05
N GLU A 130 -6.06 22.22 -3.67
CA GLU A 130 -5.95 20.82 -4.08
C GLU A 130 -6.01 19.86 -2.88
N LEU A 131 -5.42 20.24 -1.74
CA LEU A 131 -5.55 19.43 -0.52
C LEU A 131 -6.98 19.41 0.00
N HIS A 132 -7.69 20.54 -0.03
CA HIS A 132 -9.09 20.58 0.37
C HIS A 132 -9.98 19.71 -0.54
N GLU A 133 -9.73 19.73 -1.86
CA GLU A 133 -10.42 18.86 -2.83
C GLU A 133 -10.12 17.38 -2.56
N LYS A 134 -8.84 17.01 -2.41
CA LYS A 134 -8.45 15.63 -2.09
C LYS A 134 -9.02 15.17 -0.75
N TRP A 135 -9.07 16.05 0.23
CA TRP A 135 -9.72 15.75 1.50
C TRP A 135 -11.19 15.43 1.30
N THR A 136 -11.92 16.33 0.63
CA THR A 136 -13.38 16.27 0.48
C THR A 136 -13.83 15.08 -0.37
N TYR A 137 -13.11 14.81 -1.46
CA TYR A 137 -13.54 13.84 -2.47
C TYR A 137 -12.78 12.53 -2.46
N MET A 138 -11.70 12.41 -1.68
CA MET A 138 -10.90 11.19 -1.63
C MET A 138 -10.65 10.69 -0.20
N ILE A 139 -10.06 11.52 0.68
CA ILE A 139 -9.69 11.08 2.03
C ILE A 139 -10.93 10.85 2.89
N LYS A 140 -11.87 11.82 2.92
CA LYS A 140 -13.09 11.70 3.72
C LYS A 140 -13.95 10.51 3.28
N PRO A 141 -14.28 10.32 1.98
CA PRO A 141 -15.01 9.13 1.53
C PRO A 141 -14.31 7.81 1.87
N LEU A 142 -12.97 7.77 1.84
CA LEU A 142 -12.20 6.58 2.22
C LEU A 142 -12.32 6.28 3.72
N LEU A 143 -12.27 7.31 4.58
CA LEU A 143 -12.50 7.17 6.02
C LEU A 143 -13.94 6.73 6.31
N GLU A 144 -14.91 7.26 5.57
CA GLU A 144 -16.31 6.84 5.66
C GLU A 144 -16.45 5.34 5.36
N GLU A 145 -15.80 4.83 4.30
CA GLU A 145 -15.78 3.40 4.01
C GLU A 145 -15.11 2.59 5.12
N TYR A 146 -13.95 3.04 5.62
CA TYR A 146 -13.21 2.34 6.68
C TYR A 146 -13.99 2.21 7.98
N LEU A 147 -14.80 3.22 8.31
CA LEU A 147 -15.61 3.30 9.51
C LEU A 147 -17.07 2.88 9.28
N ASN A 148 -17.38 2.27 8.13
CA ASN A 148 -18.73 1.84 7.75
C ASN A 148 -19.79 2.94 7.89
N PHE A 149 -19.45 4.17 7.52
CA PHE A 149 -20.32 5.34 7.54
C PHE A 149 -20.91 5.67 8.94
N ASN A 150 -20.21 5.29 10.02
CA ASN A 150 -20.61 5.65 11.38
C ASN A 150 -20.26 7.11 11.69
N GLU A 151 -21.28 7.96 11.88
CA GLU A 151 -21.08 9.40 12.09
C GLU A 151 -20.33 9.74 13.39
N ASP A 152 -20.55 9.00 14.48
CA ASP A 152 -19.87 9.23 15.76
C ASP A 152 -18.37 8.97 15.66
N ASP A 153 -17.98 7.88 14.97
CA ASP A 153 -16.58 7.57 14.70
C ASP A 153 -15.94 8.57 13.74
N LEU A 154 -16.70 9.08 12.77
CA LEU A 154 -16.21 10.05 11.79
C LEU A 154 -16.02 11.45 12.35
N ALA A 155 -16.79 11.83 13.37
CA ALA A 155 -16.68 13.13 14.04
C ALA A 155 -15.26 13.39 14.57
N ASP A 156 -14.53 12.31 14.81
CA ASP A 156 -13.16 12.29 15.29
C ASP A 156 -12.10 12.61 14.20
N TYR A 157 -12.45 12.55 12.91
CA TYR A 157 -11.52 12.72 11.80
C TYR A 157 -11.85 13.98 10.99
N LYS A 158 -11.12 15.07 11.23
CA LYS A 158 -11.42 16.40 10.68
C LYS A 158 -10.24 17.00 9.90
N TYR A 159 -10.59 17.84 8.92
CA TYR A 159 -9.64 18.70 8.23
C TYR A 159 -9.41 19.95 9.06
N GLU A 160 -8.42 19.91 9.94
CA GLU A 160 -8.08 21.01 10.85
C GLU A 160 -6.64 21.48 10.67
N GLY A 161 -6.40 22.77 10.94
CA GLY A 161 -5.05 23.32 11.06
C GLY A 161 -4.38 23.79 9.77
N VAL A 162 -4.99 23.60 8.59
CA VAL A 162 -4.41 24.00 7.28
C VAL A 162 -5.13 25.22 6.65
N THR A 163 -6.07 25.84 7.37
CA THR A 163 -6.66 27.13 6.98
C THR A 163 -5.66 28.28 7.05
#